data_AF-A0A963IMT8-F1
#
_entry.id   AF-A0A963IMT8-F1
#
_cell.length_a   1.000
_cell.length_b   1.000
_cell.length_c   1.000
_cell.angle_alpha   90.00
_cell.angle_beta   90.00
_cell.angle_gamma   90.00
#
_symmetry.space_group_name_H-M   'P 1'
#
loop_
_entity.id
_entity.type
_entity.pdbx_description
1 polymer ?
#
loop_
_entity_poly.entity_id
_entity_poly.type
_entity_poly.pdbx_seq_one_letter_code
_entity_poly.pdbx_strand_id
1 'polypeptide(L)'
;DPWRADNAVQRRSPQALQTLVDEWDFEVMREGFFVNMVPLRADDHSHLRLPSEEAFTVYAQDSARTYSASSKVAYSGQIAAIHIDGNHDHDLVGKDCRLWLGRMLPGSWLILDDYIWAHGDGPYRVGNDLLREQGKRIARAFVCGKALFVQWQHEPR
;
A
#
# COMPACT_ATOMS: atom_id res chain seq x y z
N ASP A 1 0.58 -6.61 -0.90
CA ASP A 1 0.37 -8.04 -0.62
C ASP A 1 0.72 -8.53 0.78
N PRO A 2 -0.12 -9.43 1.33
CA PRO A 2 0.11 -10.14 2.59
C PRO A 2 1.21 -11.21 2.45
N TRP A 3 2.09 -11.30 3.44
CA TRP A 3 3.21 -12.25 3.46
C TRP A 3 2.92 -13.56 4.20
N ARG A 4 1.71 -13.69 4.77
CA ARG A 4 1.23 -14.83 5.56
C ARG A 4 -0.29 -14.98 5.38
N ALA A 5 -0.78 -16.21 5.44
CA ALA A 5 -2.20 -16.56 5.27
C ALA A 5 -3.13 -15.77 6.21
N ASP A 6 -2.79 -15.68 7.50
CA ASP A 6 -3.65 -15.00 8.50
C ASP A 6 -3.93 -13.52 8.16
N ASN A 7 -3.01 -12.85 7.47
CA ASN A 7 -3.13 -11.46 7.06
C ASN A 7 -3.78 -11.30 5.67
N ALA A 8 -3.89 -12.40 4.92
CA ALA A 8 -4.37 -12.43 3.55
C ALA A 8 -5.87 -12.68 3.42
N VAL A 9 -6.52 -13.22 4.47
CA VAL A 9 -7.95 -13.51 4.44
C VAL A 9 -8.78 -12.23 4.35
N GLN A 10 -9.51 -12.09 3.25
CA GLN A 10 -10.40 -10.96 2.97
C GLN A 10 -11.83 -11.30 3.39
N ARG A 11 -12.21 -10.93 4.62
CA ARG A 11 -13.42 -11.45 5.27
C ARG A 11 -14.71 -10.88 4.67
N ARG A 12 -14.62 -9.81 3.89
CA ARG A 12 -15.74 -9.19 3.17
C ARG A 12 -15.84 -9.63 1.72
N SER A 13 -14.96 -10.52 1.26
CA SER A 13 -15.01 -11.10 -0.09
C SER A 13 -15.84 -12.39 -0.16
N PRO A 14 -16.23 -12.85 -1.36
CA PRO A 14 -16.89 -14.14 -1.53
C PRO A 14 -16.08 -15.28 -0.89
N GLN A 15 -16.77 -16.27 -0.32
CA GLN A 15 -16.15 -17.39 0.40
C GLN A 15 -15.08 -18.12 -0.44
N ALA A 16 -15.31 -18.27 -1.75
CA ALA A 16 -14.36 -18.89 -2.66
C ALA A 16 -13.01 -18.15 -2.68
N LEU A 17 -13.00 -16.82 -2.57
CA LEU A 17 -11.75 -16.06 -2.47
C LEU A 17 -11.09 -16.22 -1.10
N GLN A 18 -11.89 -16.33 -0.04
CA GLN A 18 -11.36 -16.54 1.31
C GLN A 18 -10.62 -17.88 1.44
N THR A 19 -11.15 -18.94 0.82
CA THR A 19 -10.54 -20.28 0.86
C THR A 19 -9.29 -20.40 -0.01
N LEU A 20 -9.15 -19.57 -1.06
CA LEU A 20 -7.95 -19.58 -1.91
C LEU A 20 -6.67 -19.19 -1.16
N VAL A 21 -6.80 -18.45 -0.07
CA VAL A 21 -5.66 -18.06 0.78
C VAL A 21 -4.93 -19.27 1.35
N ASP A 22 -5.65 -20.37 1.63
CA ASP A 22 -5.08 -21.61 2.16
C ASP A 22 -4.26 -22.37 1.10
N GLU A 23 -4.48 -22.07 -0.19
CA GLU A 23 -3.79 -22.69 -1.32
C GLU A 23 -2.55 -21.90 -1.77
N TRP A 24 -2.35 -20.67 -1.26
CA TRP A 24 -1.26 -19.81 -1.68
C TRP A 24 0.07 -20.19 -1.04
N ASP A 25 1.10 -20.31 -1.89
CA ASP A 25 2.49 -20.34 -1.45
C ASP A 25 3.06 -18.91 -1.37
N PHE A 26 3.19 -18.42 -0.15
CA PHE A 26 3.69 -17.07 0.13
C PHE A 26 5.17 -16.88 -0.18
N GLU A 27 5.96 -17.96 -0.30
CA GLU A 27 7.34 -17.86 -0.80
C GLU A 27 7.38 -17.71 -2.32
N VAL A 28 6.48 -18.37 -3.05
CA VAL A 28 6.35 -18.16 -4.50
C VAL A 28 5.88 -16.73 -4.81
N MET A 29 4.93 -16.19 -4.04
CA MET A 29 4.53 -14.78 -4.18
C MET A 29 5.70 -13.82 -3.91
N ARG A 30 6.56 -14.15 -2.93
CA ARG A 30 7.79 -13.40 -2.68
C ARG A 30 8.73 -13.43 -3.87
N GLU A 31 8.96 -14.59 -4.47
CA GLU A 31 9.80 -14.71 -5.66
C GLU A 31 9.23 -13.93 -6.83
N GLY A 32 7.90 -13.98 -7.03
CA GLY A 32 7.18 -13.18 -8.01
C GLY A 32 7.44 -11.68 -7.86
N PHE A 33 7.41 -11.16 -6.63
CA PHE A 33 7.79 -9.76 -6.35
C PHE A 33 9.20 -9.44 -6.85
N PHE A 34 10.21 -10.25 -6.50
CA PHE A 34 11.59 -10.00 -6.93
C PHE A 34 11.77 -10.11 -8.45
N VAL A 35 11.10 -11.08 -9.09
CA VAL A 35 11.11 -11.23 -10.54
C VAL A 35 10.53 -9.98 -11.22
N ASN A 36 9.42 -9.45 -10.71
CA ASN A 36 8.80 -8.22 -11.23
C ASN A 36 9.66 -6.96 -11.00
N MET A 37 10.60 -6.99 -10.06
CA MET A 37 11.55 -5.91 -9.82
C MET A 37 12.80 -5.95 -10.71
N VAL A 38 13.04 -7.05 -11.45
CA VAL A 38 14.21 -7.17 -12.35
C VAL A 38 14.33 -6.01 -13.35
N PRO A 39 13.24 -5.58 -14.03
CA PRO A 39 13.31 -4.42 -14.94
C PRO A 39 13.62 -3.09 -14.24
N LEU A 40 13.45 -3.03 -12.92
CA LEU A 40 13.57 -1.83 -12.08
C LEU A 40 14.82 -1.85 -11.20
N ARG A 41 15.88 -2.57 -11.62
CA ARG A 41 17.11 -2.77 -10.83
C ARG A 41 16.81 -3.53 -9.54
N ALA A 42 16.60 -4.84 -9.66
CA ALA A 42 16.24 -5.73 -8.55
C ALA A 42 17.22 -5.69 -7.35
N ASP A 43 18.43 -5.17 -7.50
CA ASP A 43 19.42 -4.99 -6.45
C ASP A 43 19.36 -3.60 -5.76
N ASP A 44 18.65 -2.64 -6.36
CA ASP A 44 18.58 -1.24 -5.95
C ASP A 44 17.24 -0.91 -5.29
N HIS A 45 16.83 -1.76 -4.35
CA HIS A 45 15.65 -1.55 -3.52
C HIS A 45 15.84 -2.14 -2.12
N SER A 46 15.00 -1.71 -1.19
CA SER A 46 14.83 -2.34 0.12
C SER A 46 13.35 -2.58 0.38
N HIS A 47 13.03 -3.65 1.09
CA HIS A 47 11.67 -4.01 1.43
C HIS A 47 11.60 -4.50 2.88
N LEU A 48 10.45 -4.26 3.51
CA LEU A 48 10.11 -4.83 4.81
C LEU A 48 9.07 -5.92 4.59
N ARG A 49 9.41 -7.15 4.96
CA ARG A 49 8.48 -8.28 4.93
C ARG A 49 7.69 -8.33 6.24
N LEU A 50 6.85 -7.32 6.47
CA LEU A 50 6.10 -7.13 7.70
C LEU A 50 4.63 -6.76 7.40
N PRO A 51 3.70 -7.05 8.32
CA PRO A 51 2.37 -6.43 8.29
C PRO A 51 2.48 -4.89 8.26
N SER A 52 1.52 -4.24 7.60
CA SER A 52 1.53 -2.79 7.37
C SER A 52 1.78 -1.95 8.64
N GLU A 53 1.17 -2.32 9.77
CA GLU A 53 1.37 -1.64 11.06
C GLU A 53 2.77 -1.78 11.64
N GLU A 54 3.34 -2.98 11.57
CA GLU A 54 4.69 -3.26 12.03
C GLU A 54 5.71 -2.55 11.12
N ALA A 55 5.47 -2.61 9.80
CA ALA A 55 6.26 -1.87 8.82
C ALA A 55 6.19 -0.36 9.04
N PHE A 56 5.02 0.18 9.37
CA PHE A 56 4.86 1.60 9.71
C PHE A 56 5.69 1.97 10.94
N THR A 57 5.68 1.11 11.97
CA THR A 57 6.48 1.32 13.18
C THR A 57 7.97 1.38 12.85
N VAL A 58 8.48 0.46 12.03
CA VAL A 58 9.87 0.46 11.57
C VAL A 58 10.19 1.70 10.73
N TYR A 59 9.30 2.07 9.79
CA TYR A 59 9.48 3.25 8.93
C TYR A 59 9.44 4.56 9.71
N ALA A 60 8.59 4.66 10.73
CA ALA A 60 8.36 5.85 11.53
C ALA A 60 9.41 6.07 12.62
N GLN A 61 10.22 5.05 12.95
CA GLN A 61 11.32 5.19 13.89
C GLN A 61 12.41 6.09 13.29
N ASP A 62 12.68 7.20 13.97
CA ASP A 62 13.72 8.20 13.62
C ASP A 62 15.16 7.67 13.81
N SER A 63 15.31 6.38 14.10
CA SER A 63 16.60 5.73 14.25
C SER A 63 17.06 5.20 12.90
N ALA A 64 18.10 5.84 12.38
CA ALA A 64 18.86 5.37 11.24
C ALA A 64 19.11 3.84 11.31
N ARG A 65 18.81 3.17 10.18
CA ARG A 65 19.27 1.83 9.77
C ARG A 65 18.37 0.68 10.21
N THR A 66 17.47 0.28 9.32
CA THR A 66 17.06 -1.12 9.22
C THR A 66 17.85 -1.81 8.11
N TYR A 67 18.23 -3.06 8.37
CA TYR A 67 19.09 -3.86 7.52
C TYR A 67 18.22 -4.70 6.57
N SER A 68 18.43 -4.56 5.27
CA SER A 68 18.10 -5.62 4.30
C SER A 68 19.37 -5.95 3.49
N ALA A 69 19.46 -7.19 3.01
CA ALA A 69 20.72 -7.83 2.61
C ALA A 69 21.45 -7.22 1.39
N SER A 70 20.90 -6.20 0.73
CA SER A 70 21.49 -5.61 -0.48
C SER A 70 21.78 -4.11 -0.42
N SER A 71 21.22 -3.33 0.53
CA SER A 71 21.64 -1.94 0.76
C SER A 71 20.98 -1.33 2.02
N LYS A 72 21.68 -0.41 2.68
CA LYS A 72 21.19 0.28 3.88
C LYS A 72 20.36 1.49 3.46
N VAL A 73 19.04 1.43 3.59
CA VAL A 73 18.17 2.60 3.41
C VAL A 73 17.93 3.28 4.76
N ALA A 74 18.24 4.57 4.82
CA ALA A 74 17.78 5.43 5.91
C ALA A 74 16.41 5.99 5.51
N TYR A 75 15.35 5.62 6.23
CA TYR A 75 14.03 6.16 5.98
C TYR A 75 13.99 7.64 6.35
N SER A 76 13.59 8.49 5.41
CA SER A 76 13.42 9.93 5.63
C SER A 76 12.16 10.27 6.43
N GLY A 77 11.27 9.29 6.63
CA GLY A 77 9.93 9.53 7.16
C GLY A 77 9.01 10.29 6.18
N GLN A 78 9.47 10.56 4.95
CA GLN A 78 8.79 11.37 3.94
C GLN A 78 8.51 10.57 2.68
N ILE A 79 7.26 10.52 2.27
CA ILE A 79 6.79 9.68 1.16
C ILE A 79 6.37 10.56 -0.02
N ALA A 80 7.01 10.36 -1.18
CA ALA A 80 6.65 11.04 -2.43
C ALA A 80 5.57 10.28 -3.23
N ALA A 81 5.52 8.96 -3.08
CA ALA A 81 4.48 8.12 -3.66
C ALA A 81 4.21 6.91 -2.76
N ILE A 82 2.95 6.52 -2.62
CA ILE A 82 2.55 5.30 -1.93
C ILE A 82 1.56 4.51 -2.79
N HIS A 83 1.79 3.20 -2.83
CA HIS A 83 0.84 2.22 -3.37
C HIS A 83 0.26 1.42 -2.21
N ILE A 84 -1.06 1.43 -2.05
CA ILE A 84 -1.76 0.63 -1.05
C ILE A 84 -2.54 -0.46 -1.80
N ASP A 85 -2.05 -1.69 -1.66
CA ASP A 85 -2.58 -2.91 -2.26
C ASP A 85 -2.48 -4.03 -1.22
N GLY A 86 -3.40 -3.97 -0.26
CA GLY A 86 -3.39 -4.78 0.96
C GLY A 86 -4.62 -5.67 1.04
N ASN A 87 -5.12 -5.85 2.26
CA ASN A 87 -6.40 -6.52 2.43
C ASN A 87 -7.53 -5.56 2.02
N HIS A 88 -8.49 -6.03 1.21
CA HIS A 88 -9.53 -5.17 0.65
C HIS A 88 -10.76 -5.04 1.56
N ASP A 89 -10.70 -5.55 2.78
CA ASP A 89 -11.69 -5.25 3.81
C ASP A 89 -11.60 -3.76 4.17
N HIS A 90 -12.74 -3.07 4.12
CA HIS A 90 -12.87 -1.63 4.40
C HIS A 90 -12.06 -1.13 5.60
N ASP A 91 -12.13 -1.84 6.72
CA ASP A 91 -11.49 -1.41 7.97
C ASP A 91 -9.95 -1.51 7.89
N LEU A 92 -9.44 -2.48 7.15
CA LEU A 92 -8.00 -2.69 6.94
C LEU A 92 -7.44 -1.69 5.93
N VAL A 93 -8.12 -1.47 4.80
CA VAL A 93 -7.75 -0.40 3.86
C VAL A 93 -7.75 0.97 4.55
N GLY A 94 -8.80 1.26 5.32
CA GLY A 94 -8.90 2.52 6.06
C GLY A 94 -7.80 2.66 7.12
N LYS A 95 -7.36 1.55 7.73
CA LYS A 95 -6.26 1.54 8.69
C LYS A 95 -4.94 1.88 8.01
N ASP A 96 -4.64 1.28 6.87
CA ASP A 96 -3.44 1.58 6.09
C ASP A 96 -3.41 3.04 5.67
N CYS A 97 -4.53 3.57 5.15
CA CYS A 97 -4.64 4.99 4.83
C CYS A 97 -4.37 5.89 6.05
N ARG A 98 -4.93 5.58 7.22
CA ARG A 98 -4.70 6.39 8.44
C ARG A 98 -3.25 6.35 8.91
N LEU A 99 -2.57 5.21 8.78
CA LEU A 99 -1.17 5.07 9.16
C LEU A 99 -0.26 5.87 8.23
N TRP A 100 -0.40 5.64 6.93
CA TRP A 100 0.64 6.03 5.98
C TRP A 100 0.45 7.43 5.38
N LEU A 101 -0.78 7.89 5.18
CA LEU A 101 -1.03 9.16 4.48
C LEU A 101 -0.47 10.38 5.23
N GLY A 102 -0.29 10.27 6.56
CA GLY A 102 0.36 11.32 7.37
C GLY A 102 1.86 11.52 7.08
N ARG A 103 2.49 10.61 6.34
CA ARG A 103 3.91 10.68 5.96
C ARG A 103 4.13 11.24 4.56
N MET A 104 3.05 11.54 3.84
CA MET A 104 3.11 11.98 2.46
C MET A 104 3.45 13.47 2.35
N LEU A 105 4.35 13.79 1.41
CA LEU A 105 4.74 15.17 1.13
C LEU A 105 3.68 15.92 0.33
N PRO A 106 3.67 17.26 0.34
CA PRO A 106 2.94 18.04 -0.66
C PRO A 106 3.33 17.61 -2.09
N GLY A 107 2.37 17.56 -3.01
CA GLY A 107 2.60 17.14 -4.40
C GLY A 107 2.73 15.62 -4.62
N SER A 108 2.73 14.82 -3.55
CA SER A 108 2.87 13.36 -3.59
C SER A 108 1.67 12.63 -4.20
N TRP A 109 1.85 11.32 -4.45
CA TRP A 109 0.85 10.45 -5.07
C TRP A 109 0.44 9.29 -4.18
N LEU A 110 -0.86 9.06 -4.08
CA LEU A 110 -1.46 7.81 -3.59
C LEU A 110 -1.99 7.06 -4.80
N ILE A 111 -1.69 5.77 -4.81
CA ILE A 111 -2.28 4.79 -5.70
C ILE A 111 -2.99 3.82 -4.76
N LEU A 112 -4.32 3.88 -4.72
CA LEU A 112 -5.14 2.95 -3.97
C LEU A 112 -5.62 1.89 -4.95
N ASP A 113 -4.98 0.71 -4.89
CA ASP A 113 -5.25 -0.34 -5.86
C ASP A 113 -6.63 -0.94 -5.68
N ASP A 114 -7.11 -1.60 -6.75
CA ASP A 114 -8.38 -2.32 -6.75
C ASP A 114 -9.56 -1.44 -6.23
N TYR A 115 -9.48 -0.14 -6.52
CA TYR A 115 -10.57 0.81 -6.30
C TYR A 115 -11.84 0.40 -7.07
N ILE A 116 -11.68 -0.26 -8.22
CA ILE A 116 -12.76 -0.97 -8.91
C ILE A 116 -12.45 -2.47 -8.87
N TRP A 117 -13.01 -3.15 -7.87
CA TRP A 117 -12.79 -4.58 -7.66
C TRP A 117 -14.09 -5.37 -7.66
N ALA A 118 -14.05 -6.59 -8.21
CA ALA A 118 -15.25 -7.43 -8.36
C ALA A 118 -15.60 -8.21 -7.09
N HIS A 119 -14.66 -8.34 -6.15
CA HIS A 119 -14.75 -9.25 -5.01
C HIS A 119 -14.89 -8.53 -3.67
N GLY A 120 -15.20 -7.23 -3.68
CA GLY A 120 -15.35 -6.39 -2.51
C GLY A 120 -15.33 -4.91 -2.88
N ASP A 121 -15.62 -4.04 -1.92
CA ASP A 121 -15.76 -2.60 -2.14
C ASP A 121 -15.00 -1.74 -1.12
N GLY A 122 -14.10 -2.34 -0.31
CA GLY A 122 -13.35 -1.62 0.71
C GLY A 122 -12.51 -0.46 0.16
N PRO A 123 -11.63 -0.69 -0.84
CA PRO A 123 -10.87 0.38 -1.49
C PRO A 123 -11.77 1.44 -2.12
N TYR A 124 -12.86 1.03 -2.77
CA TYR A 124 -13.84 1.95 -3.35
C TYR A 124 -14.42 2.91 -2.31
N ARG A 125 -14.88 2.36 -1.18
CA ARG A 125 -15.49 3.13 -0.08
C ARG A 125 -14.49 4.06 0.59
N VAL A 126 -13.31 3.54 0.95
CA VAL A 126 -12.24 4.34 1.58
C VAL A 126 -11.77 5.46 0.64
N GLY A 127 -11.59 5.15 -0.65
CA GLY A 127 -11.21 6.15 -1.65
C GLY A 127 -12.28 7.24 -1.81
N ASN A 128 -13.57 6.88 -1.83
CA ASN A 128 -14.66 7.87 -1.90
C ASN A 128 -14.71 8.78 -0.68
N ASP A 129 -14.54 8.22 0.51
CA ASP A 129 -14.50 9.01 1.74
C ASP A 129 -13.29 9.94 1.75
N LEU A 130 -12.11 9.47 1.33
CA LEU A 130 -10.91 10.29 1.15
C LEU A 130 -11.15 11.46 0.18
N LEU A 131 -11.73 11.20 -0.99
CA LEU A 131 -12.03 12.23 -1.98
C LEU A 131 -13.01 13.28 -1.44
N ARG A 132 -14.01 12.86 -0.66
CA ARG A 132 -15.01 13.77 -0.05
C ARG A 132 -14.39 14.62 1.05
N GLU A 133 -13.61 14.02 1.93
CA GLU A 133 -13.05 14.68 3.11
C GLU A 133 -11.84 15.56 2.77
N GLN A 134 -11.00 15.12 1.84
CA GLN A 134 -9.73 15.79 1.50
C GLN A 134 -9.80 16.56 0.18
N GLY A 135 -10.96 16.66 -0.47
CA GLY A 135 -11.11 17.25 -1.81
C GLY A 135 -10.44 18.62 -1.99
N LYS A 136 -10.45 19.48 -0.96
CA LYS A 136 -9.78 20.80 -1.01
C LYS A 136 -8.25 20.72 -1.09
N ARG A 137 -7.64 19.62 -0.63
CA ARG A 137 -6.19 19.36 -0.61
C ARG A 137 -5.73 18.52 -1.80
N ILE A 138 -6.65 18.05 -2.63
CA ILE A 138 -6.36 17.21 -3.79
C ILE A 138 -6.16 18.12 -5.01
N ALA A 139 -5.03 17.94 -5.69
CA ALA A 139 -4.73 18.63 -6.94
C ALA A 139 -5.39 17.94 -8.14
N ARG A 140 -5.42 16.60 -8.12
CA ARG A 140 -6.08 15.78 -9.12
C ARG A 140 -6.37 14.39 -8.57
N ALA A 141 -7.43 13.79 -9.08
CA ALA A 141 -7.71 12.39 -8.88
C ALA A 141 -8.31 11.79 -10.15
N PHE A 142 -7.96 10.54 -10.44
CA PHE A 142 -8.51 9.79 -11.56
C PHE A 142 -8.41 8.29 -11.32
N VAL A 143 -9.22 7.52 -12.05
CA VAL A 143 -9.17 6.07 -12.01
C VAL A 143 -8.52 5.56 -13.30
N CYS A 144 -7.54 4.68 -13.17
CA CYS A 144 -6.89 4.02 -14.31
C CYS A 144 -6.51 2.60 -13.90
N GLY A 145 -6.74 1.61 -14.78
CA GLY A 145 -6.35 0.23 -14.49
C GLY A 145 -6.97 -0.34 -13.21
N LYS A 146 -8.20 0.07 -12.86
CA LYS A 146 -8.93 -0.22 -11.61
C LYS A 146 -8.41 0.45 -10.33
N ALA A 147 -7.23 1.06 -10.32
CA ALA A 147 -6.73 1.81 -9.19
C ALA A 147 -7.22 3.27 -9.18
N LEU A 148 -7.39 3.84 -7.98
CA LEU A 148 -7.59 5.28 -7.78
C LEU A 148 -6.24 5.96 -7.56
N PHE A 149 -5.95 6.95 -8.40
CA PHE A 149 -4.79 7.81 -8.28
C PHE A 149 -5.22 9.14 -7.66
N VAL A 150 -4.51 9.59 -6.62
CA VAL A 150 -4.74 10.88 -5.96
C VAL A 150 -3.41 11.60 -5.83
N GLN A 151 -3.35 12.84 -6.31
CA GLN A 151 -2.23 13.74 -6.07
C GLN A 151 -2.62 14.83 -5.08
N TRP A 152 -1.83 15.02 -4.03
CA TRP A 152 -2.01 16.15 -3.12
C TRP A 152 -1.51 17.46 -3.75
N GLN A 153 -2.08 18.57 -3.33
CA GLN A 153 -1.58 19.90 -3.67
C GLN A 153 -0.14 20.09 -3.19
N HIS A 154 0.62 20.88 -3.94
CA HIS A 154 1.85 21.45 -3.44
C HIS A 154 1.51 22.51 -2.39
N GLU A 155 2.41 22.77 -1.45
CA GLU A 155 2.29 23.97 -0.64
C GLU A 155 2.26 25.19 -1.57
N PRO A 156 1.40 26.19 -1.27
CA PRO A 156 1.46 27.45 -2.00
C PRO A 156 2.88 28.02 -1.87
N ARG A 157 3.53 28.24 -3.02
CA ARG A 157 4.81 28.93 -3.09
C ARG A 157 4.67 30.40 -2.70
#